data_AF-S4NVX6-F1
#
_entry.id   AF-S4NVX6-F1
#
_cell.length_a   1.000
_cell.length_b   1.000
_cell.length_c   1.000
_cell.angle_alpha   90.00
_cell.angle_beta   90.00
_cell.angle_gamma   90.00
#
_symmetry.space_group_name_H-M   'P 1'
#
loop_
_entity.id
_entity.type
_entity.pdbx_description
1 polymer ?
#
loop_
_entity_poly.entity_id
_entity_poly.type
_entity_poly.pdbx_seq_one_letter_code
_entity_poly.pdbx_strand_id
1 'polypeptide(L)' 'RIIPGLGDGGVAAHLTGEAKRLGEESEKKLAINVYLSDRIAYNRTLKDHRNPACERVVYDAELPSASVILIFH' A
#
# COMPACT_ATOMS: atom_id res chain seq x y z
N ARG A 1 15.84 -0.33 1.54
CA ARG A 1 15.84 -1.54 0.69
C ARG A 1 14.57 -2.32 1.01
N ILE A 2 13.83 -2.74 -0.01
CA ILE A 2 12.62 -3.57 0.13
C ILE A 2 12.95 -4.86 0.89
N ILE A 3 12.08 -5.22 1.83
CA ILE A 3 12.13 -6.46 2.61
C ILE A 3 11.07 -7.40 2.02
N PRO A 4 11.47 -8.54 1.42
CA PRO A 4 10.52 -9.48 0.83
C PRO A 4 9.47 -9.94 1.83
N GLY A 5 8.20 -9.96 1.43
CA GLY A 5 7.07 -10.40 2.26
C GLY A 5 6.54 -9.38 3.27
N LEU A 6 7.24 -8.25 3.47
CA LEU A 6 6.82 -7.25 4.44
C LEU A 6 5.54 -6.54 3.98
N GLY A 7 4.46 -6.70 4.74
CA GLY A 7 3.17 -6.06 4.46
C GLY A 7 2.37 -6.69 3.31
N ASP A 8 2.75 -7.88 2.86
CA ASP A 8 2.02 -8.66 1.86
C ASP A 8 0.61 -9.01 2.32
N GLY A 9 -0.33 -9.09 1.38
CA GLY A 9 -1.76 -9.24 1.69
C GLY A 9 -2.35 -8.07 2.47
N GLY A 10 -1.65 -6.93 2.55
CA GLY A 10 -2.09 -5.75 3.27
C GLY A 10 -1.99 -5.86 4.81
N VAL A 11 -1.24 -6.84 5.33
CA VAL A 11 -1.10 -7.02 6.79
C VAL A 11 -0.24 -5.91 7.41
N ALA A 12 -0.41 -5.69 8.72
CA ALA A 12 0.41 -4.75 9.45
C ALA A 12 1.89 -5.17 9.42
N ALA A 13 2.76 -4.20 9.15
CA ALA A 13 4.20 -4.37 9.18
C ALA A 13 4.76 -3.61 10.39
N HIS A 14 5.70 -4.22 11.10
CA HIS A 14 6.22 -3.67 12.35
C HIS A 14 7.73 -3.53 12.28
N LEU A 15 8.24 -2.36 12.70
CA LEU A 15 9.66 -2.10 12.87
C LEU A 15 10.07 -2.31 14.32
N THR A 16 11.32 -2.73 14.53
CA THR A 16 11.89 -2.96 15.86
C THR A 16 13.25 -2.27 16.00
N GLY A 17 13.65 -1.99 17.24
CA GLY A 17 14.95 -1.40 17.55
C GLY A 17 15.19 -0.08 16.80
N GLU A 18 16.37 0.06 16.21
CA GLU A 18 16.78 1.26 15.49
C GLU A 18 15.87 1.60 14.30
N ALA A 19 15.35 0.58 13.61
CA ALA A 19 14.42 0.77 12.51
C ALA A 19 13.13 1.48 12.98
N LYS A 20 12.63 1.15 14.18
CA LYS A 20 11.45 1.80 14.75
C LYS A 20 11.70 3.28 15.00
N ARG A 21 12.85 3.62 15.58
CA ARG A 21 13.27 5.01 15.83
C ARG A 21 13.30 5.83 14.55
N LEU A 22 13.92 5.29 13.49
CA LEU A 22 13.98 5.92 12.17
C LEU A 22 12.58 6.05 11.52
N GLY A 23 11.69 5.09 11.77
CA GLY A 23 10.27 5.17 11.40
C GLY A 23 9.57 6.36 12.03
N GLU A 24 9.67 6.50 13.35
CA GLU A 24 9.08 7.61 14.11
C GLU A 24 9.65 8.97 13.69
N GLU A 25 10.94 9.05 13.34
CA GLU A 25 11.55 10.27 12.80
C GLU A 25 11.00 10.63 11.40
N SER A 26 10.87 9.63 10.52
CA SER A 26 10.30 9.85 9.19
C SER A 26 8.84 10.32 9.27
N GLU A 27 8.07 9.76 10.21
CA GLU A 27 6.68 10.11 10.45
C GLU A 27 6.55 11.53 11.00
N LYS A 28 7.39 11.95 11.94
CA LYS A 28 7.42 13.36 12.40
C LYS A 28 7.69 14.35 11.28
N LYS A 29 8.52 13.97 10.30
CA LYS A 29 8.90 14.85 9.18
C LYS A 29 7.87 14.88 8.05
N LEU A 30 7.27 13.73 7.74
CA LEU A 30 6.46 13.52 6.52
C LEU A 30 5.00 13.14 6.83
N ALA A 31 4.60 13.17 8.09
CA ALA A 31 3.28 12.76 8.62
C ALA A 31 2.90 11.29 8.37
N ILE A 32 3.80 10.50 7.78
CA ILE A 32 3.64 9.06 7.53
C ILE A 32 4.99 8.35 7.73
N ASN A 33 4.95 7.08 8.10
CA ASN A 33 6.15 6.26 8.29
C ASN A 33 6.77 5.85 6.93
N VAL A 34 7.39 6.81 6.24
CA VAL A 34 8.05 6.59 4.94
C VAL A 34 9.17 5.57 5.07
N TYR A 35 9.86 5.54 6.22
CA TYR A 35 10.91 4.55 6.44
C TYR A 35 10.38 3.10 6.38
N LEU A 36 9.20 2.83 6.96
CA LEU A 36 8.53 1.53 6.80
C LEU A 36 8.06 1.33 5.36
N SER A 37 7.47 2.37 4.75
CA SER A 37 6.96 2.33 3.37
C SER A 37 8.05 1.94 2.36
N ASP A 38 9.25 2.52 2.46
CA ASP A 38 10.41 2.24 1.58
C ASP A 38 10.95 0.79 1.69
N ARG A 39 10.43 0.03 2.65
CA ARG A 39 10.78 -1.38 2.89
C ARG A 39 9.67 -2.34 2.44
N ILE A 40 8.48 -1.84 2.14
CA ILE A 40 7.38 -2.63 1.59
C ILE A 40 7.51 -2.67 0.06
N ALA A 41 7.14 -3.79 -0.55
CA ALA A 41 7.19 -3.91 -2.01
C ALA A 41 6.14 -3.02 -2.69
N TYR A 42 6.52 -2.31 -3.77
CA TYR A 42 5.62 -1.44 -4.54
C TYR A 42 4.49 -2.23 -5.21
N ASN A 43 4.70 -3.52 -5.47
CA ASN A 43 3.76 -4.44 -6.10
C ASN A 43 3.19 -5.46 -5.09
N ARG A 44 3.07 -5.11 -3.81
CA ARG A 44 2.49 -6.00 -2.79
C ARG A 44 1.06 -6.41 -3.13
N THR A 45 0.66 -7.59 -2.68
CA THR A 45 -0.72 -8.07 -2.78
C THR A 45 -1.60 -7.49 -1.68
N LEU A 46 -2.92 -7.49 -1.90
CA LEU A 46 -3.94 -7.16 -0.90
C LEU A 46 -4.96 -8.30 -0.82
N LYS A 47 -5.57 -8.47 0.36
CA LYS A 47 -6.74 -9.34 0.50
C LYS A 47 -7.96 -8.68 -0.13
N ASP A 48 -8.80 -9.48 -0.78
CA ASP A 48 -10.09 -9.02 -1.25
C ASP A 48 -11.07 -8.97 -0.08
N HIS A 49 -11.51 -7.76 0.26
CA HIS A 49 -12.49 -7.49 1.32
C HIS A 49 -13.85 -7.07 0.78
N ARG A 50 -14.06 -7.16 -0.55
CA ARG A 50 -15.35 -6.83 -1.16
C ARG A 50 -16.40 -7.84 -0.71
N ASN A 51 -17.66 -7.44 -0.73
CA ASN A 51 -18.76 -8.38 -0.55
C ASN A 51 -18.69 -9.43 -1.67
N PRO A 52 -18.88 -10.74 -1.41
CA PRO A 52 -18.89 -11.78 -2.45
C PRO A 52 -19.88 -11.50 -3.60
N ALA A 53 -20.91 -10.68 -3.37
CA ALA A 53 -21.80 -10.19 -4.43
C ALA A 53 -21.11 -9.34 -5.50
N CYS A 54 -20.01 -8.66 -5.17
CA CYS A 54 -19.22 -7.86 -6.10
C CYS A 54 -18.58 -8.70 -7.21
N GLU A 55 -18.26 -9.97 -6.94
CA GLU A 55 -17.71 -10.90 -7.94
C GLU A 55 -18.73 -11.26 -9.03
N ARG A 56 -20.04 -11.08 -8.75
CA ARG A 56 -21.12 -11.36 -9.69
C ARG A 56 -21.51 -10.16 -10.56
N VAL A 57 -20.89 -9.01 -10.36
CA VAL A 57 -21.16 -7.82 -11.18
C VAL A 57 -20.58 -8.06 -12.57
N VAL A 58 -21.44 -7.99 -13.58
CA VAL A 58 -21.05 -8.07 -14.99
C VAL A 58 -21.06 -6.64 -15.54
N TYR A 59 -19.98 -6.29 -16.23
CA TYR A 59 -19.81 -5.00 -16.88
C TYR A 59 -19.97 -5.15 -18.39
N ASP A 60 -20.32 -4.06 -19.07
CA ASP A 60 -20.34 -4.01 -20.52
C ASP A 60 -18.95 -4.28 -21.10
N ALA A 61 -18.91 -4.85 -22.31
CA ALA A 61 -17.66 -5.17 -23.00
C ALA A 61 -16.84 -3.91 -23.35
N GLU A 62 -17.52 -2.80 -23.61
CA GLU A 62 -16.91 -1.51 -23.94
C GLU A 62 -17.06 -0.54 -22.78
N LEU A 63 -16.02 -0.48 -21.96
CA LEU A 63 -15.91 0.53 -20.91
C LEU A 63 -15.21 1.78 -21.46
N PRO A 64 -15.62 2.99 -21.02
CA PRO A 64 -14.93 4.22 -21.42
C PRO A 64 -13.48 4.20 -20.93
N SER A 65 -12.59 4.86 -21.69
CA SER A 65 -11.23 5.12 -21.23
C SER A 65 -11.22 6.10 -20.06
N ALA A 66 -10.27 5.92 -19.14
CA ALA A 66 -10.05 6.84 -18.03
C ALA A 66 -8.61 7.37 -18.03
N SER A 67 -8.45 8.65 -17.70
CA SER A 67 -7.15 9.26 -17.41
C SER A 67 -6.94 9.33 -15.90
N VAL A 68 -5.84 8.77 -15.39
CA VAL A 68 -5.45 8.86 -13.98
C VAL A 68 -4.42 9.97 -13.83
N ILE A 69 -4.76 11.02 -13.09
CA ILE A 69 -3.90 12.19 -12.88
C ILE A 69 -3.54 12.27 -11.40
N LEU A 70 -2.24 12.19 -11.11
CA LEU A 70 -1.67 12.27 -9.76
C LEU A 70 -0.84 13.55 -9.65
N ILE A 71 -1.24 14.47 -8.77
CA ILE A 71 -0.51 15.71 -8.49
C ILE A 71 0.10 15.59 -7.10
N PHE A 72 1.38 15.92 -6.97
CA PHE A 72 2.13 15.91 -5.71
C PHE A 72 2.94 17.21 -5.55
N HIS A 73 3.31 17.55 -4.31
CA HIS A 73 4.16 18.69 -3.97
C HIS A 73 5.60 18.26 -3.73
#